data_AF-A0A842IN04-F1
#
_entry.id   AF-A0A842IN04-F1
#
_cell.length_a   1.000
_cell.length_b   1.000
_cell.length_c   1.000
_cell.angle_alpha   90.00
_cell.angle_beta   90.00
_cell.angle_gamma   90.00
#
_symmetry.space_group_name_H-M   'P 1'
#
loop_
_entity.id
_entity.type
_entity.pdbx_description
1 polymer ?
#
loop_
_entity_poly.entity_id
_entity_poly.type
_entity_poly.pdbx_seq_one_letter_code
_entity_poly.pdbx_strand_id
1 'polypeptide(L)'
;MKKIQSIVLLLAISLFLSSCSNDDGAPEPVNEEEIITTVTVTLVPQGGGSTIVLESRDLDGDGPNAPEVTASGNLAANAVYDGSIVLLNETETPAENITTEVAAEAAEHQFIFGTSGSIASVSYADQDENGNPVGILFELATGVAGNGTLSVTLRHEPLKPNDGTLAGAGGETDVAQTFAVTVE
;
A
#
# COMPACT_ATOMS: atom_id res chain seq x y z
N MET A 1 56.99 71.72 0.71
CA MET A 1 57.64 70.46 0.24
C MET A 1 56.56 69.45 -0.11
N LYS A 2 56.83 68.56 -1.08
CA LYS A 2 56.28 67.19 -1.36
C LYS A 2 55.20 66.65 -0.39
N LYS A 3 54.19 65.84 -0.75
CA LYS A 3 53.73 65.12 -1.98
C LYS A 3 52.23 64.72 -1.70
N ILE A 4 51.38 64.11 -2.54
CA ILE A 4 51.41 63.52 -3.90
C ILE A 4 49.98 63.64 -4.52
N GLN A 5 49.74 63.08 -5.70
CA GLN A 5 48.40 62.75 -6.23
C GLN A 5 48.28 61.23 -6.41
N SER A 6 47.10 60.66 -6.10
CA SER A 6 46.54 59.42 -6.67
C SER A 6 45.01 59.59 -6.60
N ILE A 7 44.19 59.61 -7.65
CA ILE A 7 44.05 58.76 -8.86
C ILE A 7 43.52 57.36 -8.52
N VAL A 8 42.20 57.21 -8.72
CA VAL A 8 41.45 56.04 -9.23
C VAL A 8 41.48 54.74 -8.41
N LEU A 9 40.31 54.30 -7.95
CA LEU A 9 39.63 53.14 -8.58
C LEU A 9 38.12 53.14 -8.31
N LEU A 10 37.34 52.98 -9.38
CA LEU A 10 35.91 52.70 -9.35
C LEU A 10 35.73 51.21 -9.03
N LEU A 11 34.94 50.85 -8.02
CA LEU A 11 34.43 49.48 -7.90
C LEU A 11 32.94 49.51 -7.55
N ALA A 12 32.13 49.44 -8.59
CA ALA A 12 30.71 49.14 -8.44
C ALA A 12 30.57 47.68 -8.03
N ILE A 13 30.11 47.44 -6.80
CA ILE A 13 29.58 46.14 -6.39
C ILE A 13 28.07 46.26 -6.46
N SER A 14 27.55 46.01 -7.65
CA SER A 14 26.16 45.58 -7.80
C SER A 14 26.02 44.26 -7.05
N LEU A 15 25.33 44.26 -5.91
CA LEU A 15 24.87 43.02 -5.30
C LEU A 15 23.82 42.42 -6.24
N PHE A 16 24.29 41.54 -7.13
CA PHE A 16 23.47 40.47 -7.65
C PHE A 16 23.12 39.59 -6.45
N LEU A 17 21.93 39.80 -5.88
CA LEU A 17 21.27 38.77 -5.12
C LEU A 17 20.90 37.68 -6.13
N SER A 18 21.82 36.74 -6.33
CA SER A 18 21.54 35.51 -7.06
C SER A 18 20.34 34.86 -6.41
N SER A 19 19.24 34.79 -7.16
CA SER A 19 18.17 33.86 -6.87
C SER A 19 18.79 32.46 -7.00
N CYS A 20 19.09 31.82 -5.87
CA CYS A 20 19.46 30.41 -5.88
C CYS A 20 18.22 29.61 -6.26
N SER A 21 18.12 29.37 -7.57
CA SER A 21 17.54 28.13 -8.08
C SER A 21 18.23 26.96 -7.37
N ASN A 22 17.49 26.27 -6.52
CA ASN A 22 17.17 24.85 -6.66
C ASN A 22 16.31 24.44 -5.46
N ASP A 23 15.22 23.73 -5.75
CA ASP A 23 14.27 23.19 -4.76
C ASP A 23 14.74 21.82 -4.22
N ASP A 24 16.02 21.49 -4.45
CA ASP A 24 16.66 20.21 -4.16
C ASP A 24 17.11 20.10 -2.68
N GLY A 25 16.41 20.81 -1.78
CA GLY A 25 16.79 21.02 -0.38
C GLY A 25 15.83 20.43 0.64
N ALA A 26 14.71 19.85 0.21
CA ALA A 26 13.94 18.97 1.06
C ALA A 26 14.79 17.72 1.37
N PRO A 27 14.90 17.27 2.63
CA PRO A 27 15.35 15.90 2.87
C PRO A 27 14.39 14.96 2.15
N GLU A 28 14.90 13.84 1.64
CA GLU A 28 14.04 12.73 1.21
C GLU A 28 13.09 12.38 2.38
N PRO A 29 11.82 12.06 2.10
CA PRO A 29 10.90 11.64 3.15
C PRO A 29 11.53 10.47 3.90
N VAL A 30 11.40 10.50 5.23
CA VAL A 30 11.78 9.33 6.02
C VAL A 30 10.72 8.27 5.71
N ASN A 31 11.13 7.19 5.06
CA ASN A 31 10.31 5.98 5.00
C ASN A 31 10.25 5.45 6.45
N GLU A 32 9.07 5.57 7.05
CA GLU A 32 8.78 5.15 8.43
C GLU A 32 8.06 3.79 8.37
N GLU A 33 8.49 2.84 9.20
CA GLU A 33 7.95 1.48 9.23
C GLU A 33 6.44 1.46 9.55
N GLU A 34 5.64 0.92 8.63
CA GLU A 34 4.19 1.06 8.61
C GLU A 34 3.51 0.22 9.71
N ILE A 35 3.01 0.87 10.76
CA ILE A 35 2.27 0.19 11.84
C ILE A 35 0.83 -0.11 11.37
N ILE A 36 0.62 -1.29 10.81
CA ILE A 36 -0.71 -1.72 10.32
C ILE A 36 -1.41 -2.61 11.35
N THR A 37 -2.42 -2.06 12.04
CA THR A 37 -3.24 -2.82 13.01
C THR A 37 -4.45 -3.49 12.38
N THR A 38 -4.94 -2.97 11.25
CA THR A 38 -6.26 -3.36 10.73
C THR A 38 -6.23 -3.48 9.21
N VAL A 39 -6.71 -4.62 8.72
CA VAL A 39 -6.79 -4.96 7.29
C VAL A 39 -8.23 -5.28 6.95
N THR A 40 -8.88 -4.36 6.23
CA THR A 40 -10.28 -4.51 5.80
C THR A 40 -10.33 -4.77 4.29
N VAL A 41 -10.77 -5.97 3.90
CA VAL A 41 -11.00 -6.36 2.51
C VAL A 41 -12.49 -6.26 2.20
N THR A 42 -12.88 -5.35 1.31
CA THR A 42 -14.26 -5.20 0.85
C THR A 42 -14.42 -5.87 -0.52
N LEU A 43 -15.47 -6.67 -0.68
CA LEU A 43 -15.80 -7.43 -1.89
C LEU A 43 -17.22 -7.09 -2.34
N VAL A 44 -17.35 -6.40 -3.48
CA VAL A 44 -18.63 -5.98 -4.07
C VAL A 44 -18.99 -6.90 -5.26
N PRO A 45 -20.10 -7.67 -5.23
CA PRO A 45 -20.43 -8.59 -6.32
C PRO A 45 -20.84 -7.85 -7.60
N GLN A 46 -20.12 -8.08 -8.71
CA GLN A 46 -20.40 -7.47 -10.02
C GLN A 46 -21.80 -7.85 -10.56
N GLY A 47 -22.31 -9.03 -10.19
CA GLY A 47 -23.68 -9.48 -10.50
C GLY A 47 -24.77 -8.82 -9.66
N GLY A 48 -24.41 -7.94 -8.73
CA GLY A 48 -25.29 -7.44 -7.67
C GLY A 48 -25.44 -8.42 -6.50
N GLY A 49 -25.89 -7.92 -5.36
CA GLY A 49 -25.99 -8.66 -4.11
C GLY A 49 -25.55 -7.82 -2.92
N SER A 50 -25.24 -8.48 -1.80
CA SER A 50 -24.65 -7.82 -0.63
C SER A 50 -23.13 -7.72 -0.80
N THR A 51 -22.56 -6.57 -0.47
CA THR A 51 -21.12 -6.43 -0.22
C THR A 51 -20.70 -7.31 0.94
N ILE A 52 -19.59 -8.02 0.79
CA ILE A 52 -18.95 -8.79 1.87
C ILE A 52 -17.71 -8.05 2.34
N VAL A 53 -17.53 -7.95 3.65
CA VAL A 53 -16.34 -7.38 4.29
C VAL A 53 -15.64 -8.49 5.06
N LEU A 54 -14.35 -8.64 4.82
CA LEU A 54 -13.44 -9.47 5.60
C LEU A 54 -12.53 -8.52 6.37
N GLU A 55 -12.34 -8.74 7.66
CA GLU A 55 -11.54 -7.83 8.50
C GLU A 55 -10.60 -8.64 9.39
N SER A 56 -9.35 -8.23 9.49
CA SER A 56 -8.40 -8.70 10.49
C SER A 56 -7.94 -7.51 11.31
N ARG A 57 -7.97 -7.63 12.64
CA ARG A 57 -7.68 -6.54 13.56
C ARG A 57 -6.78 -7.01 14.70
N ASP A 58 -5.67 -6.34 14.88
CA ASP A 58 -4.65 -6.61 15.89
C ASP A 58 -4.10 -5.31 16.47
N LEU A 59 -4.36 -5.06 17.76
CA LEU A 59 -3.93 -3.83 18.44
C LEU A 59 -2.67 -4.01 19.30
N ASP A 60 -2.10 -5.22 19.35
CA ASP A 60 -0.84 -5.50 20.06
C ASP A 60 0.26 -6.11 19.17
N GLY A 61 -0.02 -6.45 17.91
CA GLY A 61 0.95 -6.87 16.90
C GLY A 61 1.65 -8.17 17.28
N ASP A 62 2.97 -8.13 17.49
CA ASP A 62 3.75 -9.24 18.08
C ASP A 62 3.43 -9.53 19.57
N GLY A 63 2.30 -8.99 20.07
CA GLY A 63 1.78 -9.23 21.40
C GLY A 63 1.23 -10.65 21.62
N PRO A 64 0.70 -10.92 22.83
CA PRO A 64 0.19 -12.25 23.18
C PRO A 64 -1.18 -12.58 22.56
N ASN A 65 -1.92 -11.62 22.02
CA ASN A 65 -3.18 -11.88 21.35
C ASN A 65 -2.94 -12.23 19.88
N ALA A 66 -3.82 -13.03 19.30
CA ALA A 66 -3.86 -13.22 17.85
C ALA A 66 -4.86 -12.24 17.23
N PRO A 67 -4.71 -11.85 15.94
CA PRO A 67 -5.67 -11.00 15.26
C PRO A 67 -7.11 -11.51 15.36
N GLU A 68 -8.05 -10.61 15.62
CA GLU A 68 -9.48 -10.88 15.48
C GLU A 68 -9.85 -10.87 13.99
N VAL A 69 -10.12 -12.05 13.43
CA VAL A 69 -10.50 -12.21 12.01
C VAL A 69 -12.00 -12.45 11.87
N THR A 70 -12.68 -11.64 11.08
CA THR A 70 -14.12 -11.72 10.83
C THR A 70 -14.45 -11.71 9.33
N ALA A 71 -15.65 -12.20 9.01
CA ALA A 71 -16.27 -12.12 7.69
C ALA A 71 -17.75 -11.77 7.85
N SER A 72 -18.24 -10.76 7.13
CA SER A 72 -19.61 -10.25 7.27
C SER A 72 -20.69 -11.16 6.65
N GLY A 73 -20.28 -12.18 5.89
CA GLY A 73 -21.18 -13.12 5.23
C GLY A 73 -20.44 -14.06 4.27
N ASN A 74 -21.20 -14.92 3.59
CA ASN A 74 -20.71 -15.86 2.59
C ASN A 74 -20.62 -15.20 1.20
N LEU A 75 -19.73 -15.72 0.36
CA LEU A 75 -19.63 -15.35 -1.05
C LEU A 75 -20.58 -16.21 -1.90
N ALA A 76 -21.04 -15.69 -3.03
CA ALA A 76 -21.86 -16.42 -3.99
C ALA A 76 -20.98 -17.32 -4.88
N ALA A 77 -21.48 -18.50 -5.24
CA ALA A 77 -20.81 -19.42 -6.15
C ALA A 77 -20.77 -18.94 -7.61
N ASN A 78 -19.64 -19.13 -8.29
CA ASN A 78 -19.37 -18.76 -9.69
C ASN A 78 -19.60 -17.26 -9.97
N ALA A 79 -19.18 -16.40 -9.02
CA ALA A 79 -19.34 -14.96 -9.06
C ALA A 79 -17.98 -14.25 -9.18
N VAL A 80 -18.03 -12.99 -9.62
CA VAL A 80 -16.88 -12.07 -9.63
C VAL A 80 -17.19 -10.90 -8.70
N TYR A 81 -16.20 -10.50 -7.91
CA TYR A 81 -16.26 -9.42 -6.94
C TYR A 81 -15.21 -8.35 -7.27
N ASP A 82 -15.63 -7.09 -7.28
CA ASP A 82 -14.72 -5.95 -7.20
C ASP A 82 -14.19 -5.86 -5.76
N GLY A 83 -12.88 -6.01 -5.61
CA GLY A 83 -12.16 -6.05 -4.34
C GLY A 83 -11.39 -4.77 -4.07
N SER A 84 -11.41 -4.32 -2.82
CA SER A 84 -10.60 -3.18 -2.34
C SER A 84 -10.08 -3.42 -0.92
N ILE A 85 -8.82 -3.06 -0.65
CA ILE A 85 -8.19 -3.16 0.67
C ILE A 85 -8.09 -1.77 1.31
N VAL A 86 -8.37 -1.69 2.61
CA VAL A 86 -8.04 -0.56 3.47
C VAL A 86 -7.15 -1.06 4.61
N LEU A 87 -6.09 -0.31 4.89
CA LEU A 87 -5.13 -0.51 5.96
C LEU A 87 -5.22 0.66 6.94
N LEU A 88 -5.31 0.39 8.24
CA LEU A 88 -5.34 1.40 9.29
C LEU A 88 -4.30 1.14 10.38
N ASN A 89 -3.82 2.23 10.98
CA ASN A 89 -3.17 2.24 12.29
C ASN A 89 -4.16 2.78 13.34
N GLU A 90 -4.76 1.88 14.12
CA GLU A 90 -5.69 2.22 15.20
C GLU A 90 -5.01 2.41 16.58
N THR A 91 -3.67 2.40 16.63
CA THR A 91 -2.96 2.84 17.85
C THR A 91 -2.97 4.37 17.99
N GLU A 92 -3.08 5.08 16.87
CA GLU A 92 -3.16 6.54 16.80
C GLU A 92 -4.58 7.09 17.02
N THR A 93 -4.69 8.40 17.27
CA THR A 93 -5.99 9.06 17.49
C THR A 93 -6.04 10.45 16.83
N PRO A 94 -6.79 10.63 15.71
CA PRO A 94 -7.61 9.62 15.03
C PRO A 94 -6.77 8.48 14.44
N ALA A 95 -7.40 7.32 14.20
CA ALA A 95 -6.76 6.23 13.49
C ALA A 95 -6.28 6.70 12.11
N GLU A 96 -5.04 6.35 11.77
CA GLU A 96 -4.37 6.77 10.55
C GLU A 96 -4.62 5.76 9.42
N ASN A 97 -4.63 6.26 8.18
CA ASN A 97 -5.01 5.47 7.00
C ASN A 97 -3.79 5.15 6.15
N ILE A 98 -3.05 4.12 6.56
CA ILE A 98 -1.83 3.63 5.90
C ILE A 98 -2.06 3.32 4.40
N THR A 99 -3.31 3.04 3.98
CA THR A 99 -3.67 2.89 2.55
C THR A 99 -3.24 4.10 1.70
N THR A 100 -3.18 5.32 2.25
CA THR A 100 -2.75 6.51 1.49
C THR A 100 -1.24 6.56 1.26
N GLU A 101 -0.45 6.02 2.18
CA GLU A 101 1.01 5.89 2.04
C GLU A 101 1.35 4.78 1.05
N VAL A 102 0.78 3.59 1.21
CA VAL A 102 0.92 2.47 0.26
C VAL A 102 0.48 2.84 -1.17
N ALA A 103 -0.49 3.76 -1.31
CA ALA A 103 -0.90 4.29 -2.62
C ALA A 103 0.03 5.38 -3.17
N ALA A 104 0.68 6.18 -2.31
CA ALA A 104 1.68 7.17 -2.72
C ALA A 104 3.01 6.50 -3.10
N GLU A 105 3.39 5.48 -2.34
CA GLU A 105 4.61 4.66 -2.48
C GLU A 105 4.31 3.37 -3.26
N ALA A 106 3.37 3.43 -4.20
CA ALA A 106 2.90 2.30 -5.00
C ALA A 106 4.02 1.59 -5.80
N ALA A 107 5.13 2.27 -6.09
CA ALA A 107 6.30 1.67 -6.73
C ALA A 107 7.11 0.75 -5.78
N GLU A 108 7.01 0.97 -4.47
CA GLU A 108 7.71 0.25 -3.41
C GLU A 108 6.81 -0.77 -2.71
N HIS A 109 5.51 -0.78 -3.03
CA HIS A 109 4.51 -1.66 -2.42
C HIS A 109 3.83 -2.62 -3.40
N GLN A 110 3.56 -3.85 -2.95
CA GLN A 110 2.65 -4.77 -3.65
C GLN A 110 1.96 -5.76 -2.70
N PHE A 111 0.63 -5.87 -2.81
CA PHE A 111 -0.12 -7.00 -2.29
C PHE A 111 0.09 -8.24 -3.15
N ILE A 112 0.42 -9.35 -2.50
CA ILE A 112 0.50 -10.68 -3.09
C ILE A 112 -0.67 -11.51 -2.55
N PHE A 113 -1.44 -12.09 -3.48
CA PHE A 113 -2.63 -12.87 -3.17
C PHE A 113 -2.37 -14.38 -3.23
N GLY A 114 -2.83 -15.10 -2.21
CA GLY A 114 -2.91 -16.56 -2.21
C GLY A 114 -4.37 -17.02 -2.18
N THR A 115 -4.73 -18.01 -3.00
CA THR A 115 -6.09 -18.55 -3.03
C THR A 115 -6.09 -20.07 -2.82
N SER A 116 -7.13 -20.59 -2.15
CA SER A 116 -7.36 -22.03 -2.08
C SER A 116 -8.85 -22.40 -2.01
N GLY A 117 -9.15 -23.67 -2.28
CA GLY A 117 -10.50 -24.22 -2.21
C GLY A 117 -11.44 -23.57 -3.23
N SER A 118 -12.55 -23.01 -2.75
CA SER A 118 -13.58 -22.38 -3.58
C SER A 118 -13.27 -20.95 -4.05
N ILE A 119 -12.08 -20.40 -3.75
CA ILE A 119 -11.60 -19.16 -4.38
C ILE A 119 -10.76 -19.52 -5.60
N ALA A 120 -11.26 -19.19 -6.79
CA ALA A 120 -10.70 -19.66 -8.05
C ALA A 120 -9.47 -18.85 -8.49
N SER A 121 -9.53 -17.52 -8.37
CA SER A 121 -8.43 -16.63 -8.74
C SER A 121 -8.63 -15.22 -8.18
N VAL A 122 -7.52 -14.47 -8.11
CA VAL A 122 -7.51 -13.01 -7.95
C VAL A 122 -6.74 -12.41 -9.13
N SER A 123 -7.20 -11.27 -9.64
CA SER A 123 -6.52 -10.47 -10.66
C SER A 123 -6.43 -9.01 -10.22
N TYR A 124 -5.29 -8.36 -10.46
CA TYR A 124 -5.07 -6.96 -10.09
C TYR A 124 -5.92 -6.01 -10.93
N ALA A 125 -6.46 -4.97 -10.30
CA ALA A 125 -7.26 -3.92 -10.95
C ALA A 125 -6.63 -2.52 -10.88
N ASP A 126 -5.42 -2.42 -10.32
CA ASP A 126 -4.59 -1.23 -10.23
C ASP A 126 -3.12 -1.53 -10.61
N GLN A 127 -2.33 -0.47 -10.76
CA GLN A 127 -0.91 -0.53 -11.09
C GLN A 127 -0.20 0.77 -10.69
N ASP A 128 1.11 0.69 -10.46
CA ASP A 128 1.99 1.85 -10.28
C ASP A 128 2.27 2.59 -11.61
N GLU A 129 2.99 3.70 -11.53
CA GLU A 129 3.36 4.52 -12.70
C GLU A 129 4.24 3.78 -13.72
N ASN A 130 4.94 2.71 -13.29
CA ASN A 130 5.76 1.86 -14.14
C ASN A 130 4.95 0.71 -14.78
N GLY A 131 3.69 0.52 -14.38
CA GLY A 131 2.80 -0.51 -14.87
C GLY A 131 2.93 -1.86 -14.18
N ASN A 132 3.56 -1.93 -12.99
CA ASN A 132 3.51 -3.14 -12.17
C ASN A 132 2.27 -3.10 -11.26
N PRO A 133 1.69 -4.24 -10.87
CA PRO A 133 0.54 -4.26 -9.99
C PRO A 133 0.82 -3.69 -8.60
N VAL A 134 -0.23 -3.22 -7.91
CA VAL A 134 -0.17 -2.81 -6.49
C VAL A 134 -1.08 -3.71 -5.64
N GLY A 135 -2.31 -3.94 -6.08
CA GLY A 135 -3.29 -4.81 -5.43
C GLY A 135 -4.09 -4.17 -4.29
N ILE A 136 -4.12 -2.83 -4.18
CA ILE A 136 -5.13 -2.17 -3.33
C ILE A 136 -6.51 -2.44 -3.93
N LEU A 137 -6.62 -2.45 -5.25
CA LEU A 137 -7.80 -2.86 -6.03
C LEU A 137 -7.54 -4.17 -6.79
N PHE A 138 -8.51 -5.06 -6.77
CA PHE A 138 -8.43 -6.37 -7.43
C PHE A 138 -9.82 -6.88 -7.84
N GLU A 139 -9.89 -7.90 -8.68
CA GLU A 139 -11.08 -8.73 -8.89
C GLU A 139 -10.87 -10.10 -8.25
N LEU A 140 -11.88 -10.62 -7.56
CA LEU A 140 -11.88 -11.98 -7.00
C LEU A 140 -12.96 -12.83 -7.67
N ALA A 141 -12.57 -14.00 -8.18
CA ALA A 141 -13.48 -14.98 -8.76
C ALA A 141 -13.69 -16.17 -7.82
N THR A 142 -14.95 -16.52 -7.56
CA THR A 142 -15.31 -17.74 -6.81
C THR A 142 -15.57 -18.91 -7.75
N GLY A 143 -15.30 -20.12 -7.26
CA GLY A 143 -15.67 -21.37 -7.92
C GLY A 143 -17.05 -21.86 -7.50
N VAL A 144 -17.22 -23.18 -7.50
CA VAL A 144 -18.42 -23.84 -6.95
C VAL A 144 -18.50 -23.70 -5.43
N ALA A 145 -19.71 -23.84 -4.89
CA ALA A 145 -19.98 -23.80 -3.45
C ALA A 145 -19.05 -24.75 -2.64
N GLY A 146 -18.56 -24.26 -1.51
CA GLY A 146 -17.57 -24.91 -0.66
C GLY A 146 -16.73 -23.91 0.14
N ASN A 147 -15.77 -24.44 0.90
CA ASN A 147 -14.84 -23.60 1.68
C ASN A 147 -13.67 -23.14 0.80
N GLY A 148 -13.16 -21.94 1.06
CA GLY A 148 -11.93 -21.44 0.46
C GLY A 148 -11.13 -20.57 1.43
N THR A 149 -9.95 -20.15 0.99
CA THR A 149 -9.15 -19.15 1.70
C THR A 149 -8.68 -18.07 0.74
N LEU A 150 -8.66 -16.84 1.24
CA LEU A 150 -7.97 -15.71 0.63
C LEU A 150 -6.84 -15.27 1.57
N SER A 151 -5.59 -15.45 1.15
CA SER A 151 -4.42 -14.89 1.80
C SER A 151 -4.07 -13.56 1.13
N VAL A 152 -3.80 -12.55 1.95
CA VAL A 152 -3.46 -11.19 1.54
C VAL A 152 -2.15 -10.83 2.25
N THR A 153 -1.09 -10.60 1.47
CA THR A 153 0.22 -10.24 2.01
C THR A 153 0.70 -8.94 1.39
N LEU A 154 0.89 -7.88 2.18
CA LEU A 154 1.59 -6.68 1.70
C LEU A 154 3.09 -6.94 1.75
N ARG A 155 3.78 -6.43 0.72
CA ARG A 155 5.23 -6.41 0.62
C ARG A 155 5.70 -4.98 0.40
N HIS A 156 6.53 -4.49 1.31
CA HIS A 156 7.42 -3.35 1.11
C HIS A 156 8.73 -3.79 0.42
N GLU A 157 9.24 -2.96 -0.48
CA GLU A 157 10.35 -3.19 -1.41
C GLU A 157 10.35 -4.57 -2.14
N PRO A 158 9.23 -5.05 -2.74
CA PRO A 158 9.25 -6.27 -3.53
C PRO A 158 9.99 -6.05 -4.86
N LEU A 159 10.53 -7.12 -5.41
CA LEU A 159 10.98 -7.17 -6.80
C LEU A 159 9.81 -6.79 -7.73
N LYS A 160 9.96 -5.74 -8.52
CA LYS A 160 8.98 -5.32 -9.53
C LYS A 160 9.60 -5.22 -10.92
N PRO A 161 9.04 -5.91 -11.95
CA PRO A 161 7.98 -6.91 -11.88
C PRO A 161 8.45 -8.25 -11.26
N ASN A 162 7.57 -8.91 -10.51
CA ASN A 162 7.73 -10.30 -10.05
C ASN A 162 6.77 -11.26 -10.80
N ASP A 163 6.77 -12.54 -10.40
CA ASP A 163 5.91 -13.58 -10.96
C ASP A 163 4.50 -13.66 -10.32
N GLY A 164 4.16 -12.71 -9.44
CA GLY A 164 2.92 -12.67 -8.68
C GLY A 164 2.85 -13.67 -7.52
N THR A 165 3.94 -14.39 -7.20
CA THR A 165 3.99 -15.34 -6.09
C THR A 165 4.71 -14.79 -4.88
N LEU A 166 4.32 -15.22 -3.68
CA LEU A 166 4.92 -14.76 -2.42
C LEU A 166 6.41 -15.13 -2.30
N ALA A 167 6.85 -16.19 -2.99
CA ALA A 167 8.24 -16.61 -3.03
C ALA A 167 9.08 -15.84 -4.06
N GLY A 168 8.47 -15.39 -5.16
CA GLY A 168 9.12 -14.59 -6.20
C GLY A 168 9.11 -13.08 -5.94
N ALA A 169 8.24 -12.60 -5.05
CA ALA A 169 8.11 -11.18 -4.72
C ALA A 169 9.33 -10.61 -3.96
N GLY A 170 9.95 -11.35 -3.04
CA GLY A 170 10.96 -10.77 -2.15
C GLY A 170 10.33 -9.73 -1.20
N GLY A 171 11.07 -8.66 -0.88
CA GLY A 171 10.65 -7.60 0.05
C GLY A 171 10.58 -8.05 1.51
N GLU A 172 10.29 -7.10 2.39
CA GLU A 172 9.87 -7.36 3.79
C GLU A 172 8.36 -7.66 3.85
N THR A 173 7.79 -7.92 5.03
CA THR A 173 6.35 -8.28 5.16
C THR A 173 5.68 -7.42 6.22
N ASP A 174 4.85 -6.51 5.77
CA ASP A 174 4.16 -5.50 6.59
C ASP A 174 2.76 -6.00 6.98
N VAL A 175 2.18 -6.85 6.13
CA VAL A 175 0.90 -7.53 6.39
C VAL A 175 0.98 -8.97 5.91
N ALA A 176 0.53 -9.94 6.71
CA ALA A 176 0.27 -11.30 6.26
C ALA A 176 -1.01 -11.87 6.91
N GLN A 177 -2.14 -11.72 6.23
CA GLN A 177 -3.46 -12.14 6.73
C GLN A 177 -4.06 -13.26 5.88
N THR A 178 -4.88 -14.12 6.48
CA THR A 178 -5.59 -15.19 5.77
C THR A 178 -7.02 -15.32 6.26
N PHE A 179 -7.96 -15.07 5.35
CA PHE A 179 -9.39 -15.13 5.58
C PHE A 179 -9.93 -16.50 5.14
N ALA A 180 -10.54 -17.23 6.08
CA ALA A 180 -11.35 -18.39 5.75
C ALA A 180 -12.74 -17.92 5.29
N VAL A 181 -13.19 -18.40 4.14
CA VAL A 181 -14.44 -17.96 3.51
C VAL A 181 -15.29 -19.14 3.04
N THR A 182 -16.61 -18.97 3.07
CA THR A 182 -17.56 -19.93 2.51
C THR A 182 -18.14 -19.37 1.22
N VAL A 183 -18.24 -20.21 0.20
CA VAL A 183 -18.90 -19.94 -1.07
C VAL A 183 -20.18 -20.79 -1.14
N GLU A 184 -21.32 -20.20 -1.50
CA GLU A 184 -22.62 -20.90 -1.62
C GLU A 184 -23.49 -20.51 -2.83
#